data_AF-A0A643BM26-F1
#
_entry.id   AF-A0A643BM26-F1
#
_cell.length_a   1.000
_cell.length_b   1.000
_cell.length_c   1.000
_cell.angle_alpha   90.00
_cell.angle_beta   90.00
_cell.angle_gamma   90.00
#
_symmetry.space_group_name_H-M   'P 1'
#
loop_
_entity.id
_entity.type
_entity.pdbx_description
1 polymer ?
#
loop_
_entity_poly.entity_id
_entity_poly.type
_entity_poly.pdbx_seq_one_letter_code
_entity_poly.pdbx_strand_id
1 'polypeptide(L)' 'MASGPCGEQFKAAFSCFHYSTEDVKGSDCVDQFRAMQECMQKYPDLYPQEEEEKPADRLEETAVSEAATTKEEEGSS' A
#
# COMPACT_ATOMS: atom_id res chain seq x y z
N MET A 1 -6.62 -3.52 0.16
CA MET A 1 -5.62 -4.32 0.93
C MET A 1 -6.08 -4.57 2.36
N ALA A 2 -6.38 -3.54 3.17
CA ALA A 2 -6.87 -3.71 4.56
C ALA A 2 -8.25 -4.40 4.68
N SER A 3 -9.05 -4.31 3.62
CA SER A 3 -10.26 -5.10 3.42
C SER A 3 -9.98 -6.14 2.33
N GLY A 4 -10.30 -7.41 2.62
CA GLY A 4 -10.03 -8.55 1.73
C GLY A 4 -9.56 -9.79 2.49
N PRO A 5 -9.33 -10.92 1.79
CA PRO A 5 -8.97 -12.20 2.41
C PRO A 5 -7.61 -12.19 3.13
N CYS A 6 -6.72 -11.24 2.80
CA CYS A 6 -5.43 -11.03 3.45
C CYS A 6 -5.39 -9.79 4.36
N GLY A 7 -6.55 -9.22 4.67
CA GLY A 7 -6.66 -7.98 5.44
C GLY A 7 -6.15 -8.10 6.87
N GLU A 8 -6.24 -9.28 7.49
CA GLU A 8 -5.71 -9.51 8.84
C GLU A 8 -4.18 -9.47 8.87
N GLN A 9 -3.53 -10.10 7.89
CA GLN A 9 -2.07 -10.10 7.77
C GLN A 9 -1.58 -8.69 7.43
N PHE A 10 -2.31 -7.97 6.56
CA PHE A 10 -2.04 -6.56 6.28
C PHE A 10 -2.13 -5.69 7.53
N LYS A 11 -3.19 -5.83 8.34
CA LYS A 11 -3.35 -5.05 9.57
C LYS A 11 -2.24 -5.35 10.58
N ALA A 12 -1.84 -6.61 10.71
CA ALA A 12 -0.76 -7.02 11.61
C ALA A 12 0.61 -6.49 11.16
N ALA A 13 0.93 -6.56 9.86
CA ALA A 13 2.17 -6.01 9.32
C ALA A 13 2.19 -4.48 9.43
N PHE A 14 1.07 -3.83 9.12
CA PHE A 14 0.95 -2.37 9.18
C PHE A 14 0.99 -1.85 10.62
N SER A 15 0.36 -2.53 11.58
CA SER A 15 0.45 -2.15 12.99
C SER A 15 1.87 -2.31 13.51
N CYS A 16 2.56 -3.40 13.16
CA CYS A 16 3.96 -3.60 13.51
C CYS A 16 4.83 -2.47 12.93
N PHE A 17 4.71 -2.18 11.63
CA PHE A 17 5.44 -1.08 10.99
C PHE A 17 5.15 0.29 11.64
N HIS A 18 3.90 0.55 12.04
CA HIS A 18 3.52 1.80 12.67
C HIS A 18 4.18 1.99 14.04
N TYR A 19 4.31 0.90 14.82
CA TYR A 19 4.90 0.91 16.15
C TYR A 19 6.40 0.62 16.19
N SER A 20 7.00 0.16 15.09
CA SER A 20 8.43 -0.10 14.98
C SER A 20 9.25 1.15 15.30
N THR A 21 10.21 0.98 16.21
CA THR A 21 11.16 2.02 16.63
C THR A 21 12.54 1.84 16.02
N GLU A 22 12.71 0.89 15.10
CA GLU A 22 13.97 0.63 14.44
C GLU A 22 14.34 1.76 13.47
N ASP A 23 15.65 1.95 13.24
CA ASP A 23 16.20 2.97 12.34
C ASP A 23 15.60 2.83 10.93
N VAL A 24 15.46 1.59 10.47
CA VAL A 24 14.62 1.21 9.34
C VAL A 24 13.30 0.70 9.88
N LYS A 25 12.24 1.52 9.78
CA LYS A 25 10.91 1.14 10.24
C LYS A 25 10.46 -0.19 9.66
N GLY A 26 10.00 -1.07 10.54
CA GLY A 26 9.47 -2.38 10.19
C GLY A 26 10.53 -3.39 9.77
N SER A 27 11.83 -3.11 9.99
CA SER A 27 12.89 -4.11 9.84
C SER A 27 12.74 -5.27 10.84
N ASP A 28 12.14 -5.01 12.00
CA ASP A 28 11.70 -6.00 12.98
C ASP A 28 10.39 -6.71 12.59
N CYS A 29 9.67 -6.20 11.58
CA CYS A 29 8.34 -6.66 11.18
C CYS A 29 8.33 -7.52 9.90
N VAL A 30 9.50 -7.95 9.43
CA VAL A 30 9.67 -8.63 8.14
C VAL A 30 8.83 -9.90 8.04
N ASP A 31 8.69 -10.64 9.14
CA ASP A 31 7.87 -11.86 9.17
C ASP A 31 6.38 -11.57 8.92
N GLN A 32 5.86 -10.45 9.41
CA GLN A 32 4.45 -10.08 9.20
C GLN A 32 4.22 -9.65 7.74
N PHE A 33 5.17 -8.91 7.15
CA PHE A 33 5.13 -8.57 5.74
C PHE A 33 5.23 -9.81 4.84
N ARG A 34 6.06 -10.78 5.22
CA ARG A 34 6.17 -12.06 4.53
C ARG A 34 4.88 -12.86 4.60
N ALA A 35 4.26 -12.97 5.77
CA ALA A 35 2.97 -13.65 5.94
C ALA A 35 1.86 -13.00 5.10
N MET A 36 1.87 -11.67 4.97
CA MET A 36 0.96 -10.94 4.09
C MET A 36 1.20 -11.29 2.61
N GLN A 37 2.46 -11.30 2.15
CA GLN A 37 2.81 -11.68 0.78
C GLN A 37 2.43 -13.13 0.47
N GLU A 38 2.71 -14.06 1.37
CA GLU A 38 2.31 -15.47 1.24
C GLU A 38 0.79 -15.63 1.19
N CYS A 39 0.04 -14.79 1.90
CA CYS A 39 -1.41 -14.75 1.77
C CYS A 39 -1.83 -14.25 0.37
N MET A 40 -1.26 -13.14 -0.09
CA MET A 40 -1.60 -12.53 -1.39
C MET A 40 -1.31 -13.48 -2.56
N GLN A 41 -0.23 -14.26 -2.49
CA GLN A 41 0.11 -15.29 -3.49
C GLN A 41 -0.98 -16.36 -3.67
N LYS A 42 -1.84 -16.59 -2.66
CA LYS A 42 -2.96 -17.54 -2.76
C LYS A 42 -4.16 -16.98 -3.52
N TYR A 43 -4.19 -15.67 -3.78
CA TYR A 43 -5.28 -15.00 -4.47
C TYR A 43 -4.74 -14.18 -5.67
N PRO A 44 -4.14 -14.84 -6.67
CA PRO A 44 -3.51 -14.15 -7.82
C PRO A 44 -4.49 -13.30 -8.63
N ASP A 45 -5.77 -13.69 -8.70
CA ASP A 45 -6.81 -12.90 -9.39
C ASP A 45 -7.15 -11.57 -8.68
N LEU A 46 -6.98 -11.51 -7.35
CA LEU A 46 -7.28 -10.33 -6.54
C LEU A 46 -6.03 -9.48 -6.27
N TYR A 47 -4.87 -10.13 -6.24
CA TYR A 47 -3.56 -9.53 -6.05
C TYR A 47 -2.65 -10.01 -7.18
N PRO A 48 -2.78 -9.44 -8.39
CA PRO A 48 -1.86 -9.74 -9.48
C PRO A 48 -0.46 -9.43 -8.99
N GLN A 49 0.38 -10.46 -8.94
CA GLN A 49 1.81 -10.25 -8.81
C GLN A 49 2.18 -9.51 -10.09
N GLU A 50 2.80 -8.34 -9.97
CA GLU A 50 3.68 -7.90 -11.05
C GLU A 50 4.76 -8.98 -11.09
N GLU A 51 4.51 -10.03 -11.87
CA GLU A 51 5.55 -10.91 -12.36
C GLU A 51 6.64 -9.98 -12.89
N GLU A 52 7.89 -10.39 -12.74
CA GLU A 52 9.09 -9.65 -13.15
C GLU A 52 9.14 -9.54 -14.70
N GLU A 53 8.05 -9.12 -15.32
CA GLU A 53 7.88 -8.82 -16.73
C GLU A 53 8.50 -7.46 -16.94
N LYS A 54 9.59 -7.49 -17.72
CA LYS A 54 10.32 -6.37 -18.30
C LYS A 54 9.49 -5.09 -18.46
N PRO A 55 10.08 -3.90 -18.23
CA PRO A 55 9.38 -2.64 -18.33
C PRO A 55 8.90 -2.43 -19.77
N ALA A 56 7.62 -2.68 -19.99
CA ALA A 56 6.91 -2.27 -21.19
C ALA A 56 5.52 -1.83 -20.74
N ASP A 57 5.44 -0.54 -20.38
CA ASP A 57 4.24 0.27 -20.51
C ASP A 57 3.07 -0.07 -19.57
N ARG A 58 3.11 0.50 -18.36
CA ARG A 58 1.88 0.93 -17.68
C ARG A 58 2.10 2.26 -16.94
N LEU A 59 2.30 3.30 -17.76
CA LEU A 59 1.90 4.63 -17.36
C LEU A 59 0.37 4.64 -17.23
N GLU A 60 -0.12 5.41 -16.26
CA GLU A 60 -1.50 5.81 -16.01
C GLU A 60 -2.27 5.15 -14.86
N GLU A 61 -2.77 6.08 -14.03
CA GLU A 61 -3.89 5.99 -13.09
C GLU A 61 -3.58 5.33 -11.73
N THR A 62 -3.03 6.05 -10.74
CA THR A 62 -3.83 6.93 -9.86
C THR A 62 -2.91 7.69 -8.90
N ALA A 63 -2.20 8.67 -9.42
CA ALA A 63 -1.71 9.81 -8.63
C ALA A 63 -2.55 11.03 -9.04
N VAL A 64 -2.93 11.86 -8.06
CA VAL A 64 -3.78 13.09 -8.20
C VAL A 64 -5.28 12.88 -7.95
N SER A 65 -5.63 12.54 -6.72
CA SER A 65 -6.79 13.08 -5.97
C SER A 65 -6.65 12.47 -4.58
N GLU A 66 -6.37 13.14 -3.46
CA GLU A 66 -6.70 14.47 -3.02
C GLU A 66 -5.57 14.91 -2.07
N ALA A 67 -4.76 15.87 -2.49
CA ALA A 67 -3.84 16.59 -1.61
C ALA A 67 -3.68 18.03 -2.13
N ALA A 68 -4.75 18.82 -2.03
CA ALA A 68 -4.68 20.28 -2.01
C ALA A 68 -6.00 20.86 -1.52
N THR A 69 -6.16 20.90 -0.19
CA THR A 69 -7.03 21.87 0.47
C THR A 69 -6.41 23.28 0.32
N THR A 70 -7.27 24.31 0.34
CA THR A 70 -7.03 25.76 0.39
C THR A 70 -6.67 26.49 -0.92
N LYS A 71 -7.66 27.21 -1.49
CA LYS A 71 -7.69 28.68 -1.58
C LYS A 71 -8.97 29.14 -2.34
N GLU A 72 -10.05 29.44 -1.62
CA GLU A 72 -11.13 30.30 -2.13
C GLU A 72 -11.14 31.59 -1.31
N GLU A 73 -10.49 32.61 -1.85
CA GLU A 73 -10.78 34.02 -1.58
C GLU A 73 -10.73 34.76 -2.92
N GLU A 74 -11.90 35.10 -3.45
CA GLU A 74 -12.21 36.28 -4.28
C GLU A 74 -13.73 36.22 -4.55
N GLY A 75 -14.58 37.19 -4.23
CA GLY A 75 -14.32 38.62 -4.18
C GLY A 75 -14.47 39.26 -5.57
N SER A 76 -15.53 38.98 -6.32
CA SER A 76 -15.91 39.81 -7.48
C SER A 76 -17.37 39.60 -7.94
N SER A 77 -18.31 40.29 -7.30
CA SER A 77 -19.28 41.23 -7.94
C SER A 77 -20.28 41.75 -6.92
#